data_AF-A0A943UIV6-F1
#
_entry.id   AF-A0A943UIV6-F1
#
_cell.length_a   1.000
_cell.length_b   1.000
_cell.length_c   1.000
_cell.angle_alpha   90.00
_cell.angle_beta   90.00
_cell.angle_gamma   90.00
#
_symmetry.space_group_name_H-M   'P 1'
#
loop_
_entity.id
_entity.type
_entity.pdbx_description
1 polymer ?
#
loop_
_entity_poly.entity_id
_entity_poly.type
_entity_poly.pdbx_seq_one_letter_code
_entity_poly.pdbx_strand_id
1 'polypeptide(L)' 'MNAISKALQKARRVVFFGGAGVSVPSGIPDFRGENGLYAREYDGLTAEMLLSH' A
#
# COMPACT_ATOMS: atom_id res chain seq x y z
N MET A 1 -13.90 -18.19 12.15
CA MET A 1 -12.83 -17.54 11.34
C MET A 1 -12.27 -18.52 10.33
N ASN A 2 -12.85 -18.65 9.12
CA ASN A 2 -12.27 -19.47 8.02
C ASN A 2 -12.89 -19.15 6.63
N ALA A 3 -13.73 -18.12 6.53
CA ALA A 3 -14.53 -17.86 5.33
C ALA A 3 -13.68 -17.51 4.10
N ILE A 4 -12.65 -16.66 4.27
CA ILE A 4 -11.73 -16.27 3.20
C ILE A 4 -10.93 -17.48 2.70
N SER A 5 -10.38 -18.30 3.61
CA SER A 5 -9.64 -19.51 3.24
C SER A 5 -10.51 -20.49 2.43
N LYS A 6 -11.76 -20.72 2.87
CA LYS A 6 -12.73 -21.54 2.12
C LYS A 6 -13.09 -20.94 0.76
N ALA A 7 -13.19 -19.62 0.64
CA ALA A 7 -13.48 -18.93 -0.62
C ALA A 7 -12.30 -19.05 -1.60
N LEU A 8 -11.07 -18.86 -1.12
CA LEU A 8 -9.85 -19.01 -1.91
C LEU A 8 -9.67 -20.44 -2.42
N GLN A 9 -9.91 -21.45 -1.58
CA GLN A 9 -9.80 -22.86 -1.97
C GLN A 9 -10.77 -23.27 -3.09
N LYS A 10 -11.95 -22.62 -3.18
CA LYS A 10 -12.97 -22.90 -4.19
C LYS A 10 -12.84 -22.03 -5.45
N ALA A 11 -12.03 -20.97 -5.40
CA ALA A 11 -11.93 -20.01 -6.49
C ALA A 11 -11.07 -20.57 -7.63
N ARG A 12 -11.60 -20.55 -8.85
CA ARG A 12 -10.84 -20.91 -10.07
C ARG A 12 -10.00 -19.74 -10.61
N ARG A 13 -10.36 -18.51 -10.25
CA ARG A 13 -9.68 -17.27 -10.65
C ARG A 13 -9.75 -16.30 -9.48
N VAL A 14 -8.63 -15.68 -9.15
CA VAL A 14 -8.53 -14.74 -8.03
C VAL A 14 -7.90 -13.46 -8.55
N VAL A 15 -8.51 -12.33 -8.20
CA VAL A 15 -7.93 -10.99 -8.39
C VAL A 15 -7.74 -10.39 -7.01
N PHE A 16 -6.57 -9.84 -6.78
CA PHE A 16 -6.25 -9.12 -5.55
C PHE A 16 -5.83 -7.70 -5.91
N PHE A 17 -6.42 -6.72 -5.25
CA PHE A 17 -6.03 -5.31 -5.37
C PHE A 17 -5.11 -4.97 -4.20
N GLY A 18 -3.81 -4.93 -4.49
CA GLY A 18 -2.79 -4.49 -3.54
C GLY A 18 -2.53 -2.99 -3.65
N GLY A 19 -2.07 -2.39 -2.57
CA GLY A 19 -1.47 -1.06 -2.54
C GLY A 19 -0.08 -1.09 -1.92
N ALA A 20 0.59 0.06 -1.78
CA ALA A 20 1.97 0.13 -1.27
C ALA A 20 2.18 -0.53 0.11
N GLY A 21 1.12 -0.62 0.93
CA GLY A 21 1.15 -1.28 2.24
C GLY A 21 1.64 -2.73 2.21
N VAL A 22 1.50 -3.47 1.10
CA VAL A 22 2.03 -4.85 1.00
C VAL A 22 3.56 -4.92 1.05
N SER A 23 4.23 -3.80 0.78
CA SER A 23 5.70 -3.71 0.73
C SER A 23 6.32 -3.10 1.99
N VAL A 24 5.52 -2.56 2.92
CA VAL A 24 5.98 -1.96 4.18
C VAL A 24 6.81 -2.93 5.02
N PRO A 25 6.43 -4.22 5.20
CA PRO A 25 7.25 -5.17 5.94
C PRO A 25 8.63 -5.43 5.31
N SER A 26 8.79 -5.17 4.02
CA SER A 26 10.07 -5.27 3.30
C SER A 26 10.90 -4.00 3.37
N GLY A 27 10.50 -3.01 4.17
CA GLY A 27 11.21 -1.74 4.36
C GLY A 27 10.90 -0.67 3.32
N ILE A 28 9.94 -0.90 2.42
CA ILE A 28 9.50 0.12 1.45
C ILE A 28 8.32 0.89 2.05
N PRO A 29 8.45 2.19 2.36
CA PRO A 29 7.38 2.96 2.97
C PRO A 29 6.15 3.02 2.04
N ASP A 30 4.96 3.03 2.64
CA ASP A 30 3.74 3.36 1.91
C ASP A 30 3.61 4.87 1.68
N PHE A 31 2.53 5.30 1.03
CA PHE A 31 2.32 6.72 0.77
C PHE A 31 1.74 7.47 1.98
N ARG A 32 0.65 6.94 2.57
CA ARG A 32 -0.23 7.68 3.48
C ARG A 32 -0.31 7.12 4.90
N GLY A 33 0.49 6.10 5.22
CA GLY A 33 0.60 5.59 6.59
C GLY A 33 1.31 6.60 7.49
N GLU A 34 1.29 6.34 8.80
CA GLU A 34 1.88 7.23 9.82
C GLU A 34 3.35 7.60 9.51
N ASN A 35 4.13 6.63 9.00
CA ASN A 35 5.53 6.82 8.61
C ASN A 35 5.74 6.85 7.09
N GLY A 36 4.66 7.01 6.33
CA GLY A 36 4.62 6.98 4.88
C GLY A 36 5.25 8.22 4.23
N LEU A 37 5.32 8.21 2.90
CA LEU A 37 5.99 9.25 2.14
C LEU A 37 5.36 10.64 2.32
N TYR A 38 4.03 10.73 2.52
CA TYR A 38 3.31 12.00 2.61
C TYR A 38 3.44 12.68 3.98
N ALA A 39 3.91 11.93 5.00
CA ALA A 39 4.20 12.49 6.32
C ALA A 39 5.57 13.19 6.39
N ARG A 40 6.27 13.33 5.27
CA ARG A 40 7.64 13.86 5.18
C ARG A 40 7.72 14.97 4.13
N GLU A 41 8.67 15.88 4.34
CA GLU A 41 9.09 16.85 3.33
C GLU A 41 10.37 16.36 2.63
N TYR A 42 10.47 16.62 1.33
CA TYR A 42 11.62 16.29 0.48
C TYR A 42 12.12 17.57 -0.16
N ASP A 43 13.32 18.00 0.21
CA ASP A 43 13.91 19.25 -0.28
C ASP A 43 12.99 20.48 -0.10
N GLY A 44 12.23 20.51 1.01
CA GLY A 44 11.26 21.57 1.33
C GLY A 44 9.95 21.50 0.55
N LEU A 45 9.71 20.43 -0.22
CA LEU A 45 8.47 20.17 -0.94
C LEU A 45 7.69 19.01 -0.30
N THR A 46 6.37 19.11 -0.29
CA THR A 46 5.52 17.98 0.12
C THR A 46 5.44 16.94 -1.00
N ALA A 47 5.13 15.70 -0.65
CA ALA A 47 4.94 14.64 -1.62
C ALA A 47 3.84 14.96 -2.65
N GLU A 48 2.78 15.67 -2.27
CA GLU A 48 1.74 16.14 -3.20
C GLU A 48 2.29 17.15 -4.21
N MET A 49 3.14 18.10 -3.77
CA MET A 49 3.75 19.08 -4.67
C MET A 49 4.64 18.42 -5.72
N LEU A 50 5.40 17.41 -5.32
CA LEU A 50 6.25 16.63 -6.23
C LEU A 50 5.44 15.86 -7.29
N LEU A 51 4.20 15.49 -6.99
CA LEU A 51 3.34 14.66 -7.83
C LEU A 51 2.28 15.46 -8.63
N SER A 52 2.16 16.76 -8.40
CA SER A 52 1.11 17.61 -8.98
C SER A 52 1.44 18.15 -10.39
N HIS A 53 2.15 17.38 -11.21
CA HIS A 53 2.47 17.74 -12.61
C HIS A 53 1.38 17.28 -13.59
#